data_AF-A0A3A8KGQ0-F1
#
_entry.id   AF-A0A3A8KGQ0-F1
#
_cell.length_a   1.000
_cell.length_b   1.000
_cell.length_c   1.000
_cell.angle_alpha   90.00
_cell.angle_beta   90.00
_cell.angle_gamma   90.00
#
_symmetry.space_group_name_H-M   'P 1'
#
loop_
_entity.id
_entity.type
_entity.pdbx_description
1 polymer ?
#
loop_
_entity_poly.entity_id
_entity_poly.type
_entity_poly.pdbx_seq_one_letter_code
_entity_poly.pdbx_strand_id
1 'polypeptide(L)'
;MSPVMTTASAESLKLPGVTAPSLAGLSVRVPTPDDLTEEDLLRGFHEKRRAVATQRERLPGEPLELGDDVQLNVVGYCDGKLIPFSARFGMTTELAPIEALPGFCEGVAEGGK
;
A
#
# COMPACT_ATOMS: atom_id res chain seq x y z
N MET A 1 30.92 -39.52 2.44
CA MET A 1 31.68 -39.11 3.63
C MET A 1 32.17 -37.69 3.38
N SER A 2 31.34 -36.69 3.66
CA SER A 2 31.68 -35.27 3.48
C SER A 2 32.28 -34.73 4.78
N PRO A 3 33.50 -34.18 4.80
CA PRO A 3 34.09 -33.67 6.01
C PRO A 3 34.12 -32.14 5.96
N VAL A 4 33.01 -31.47 6.27
CA VAL A 4 33.07 -30.07 6.74
C VAL A 4 31.88 -29.81 7.65
N MET A 5 32.09 -29.88 8.96
CA MET A 5 31.34 -29.03 9.88
C MET A 5 32.25 -28.71 11.06
N THR A 6 33.09 -27.71 10.84
CA THR A 6 33.96 -27.13 11.86
C THR A 6 33.10 -26.43 12.90
N THR A 7 33.02 -27.02 14.09
CA THR A 7 32.78 -26.44 15.42
C THR A 7 32.20 -25.03 15.44
N ALA A 8 30.89 -24.90 15.65
CA ALA A 8 30.32 -23.69 16.24
C ALA A 8 30.83 -23.61 17.69
N SER A 9 31.79 -22.73 17.95
CA SER A 9 32.27 -22.42 19.29
C SER A 9 31.11 -21.86 20.12
N ALA A 10 30.92 -22.41 21.33
CA ALA A 10 29.94 -21.94 22.32
C ALA A 10 30.43 -20.70 23.11
N GLU A 11 31.42 -19.96 22.59
CA GLU A 11 31.73 -18.64 23.15
C GLU A 11 30.61 -17.68 22.81
N SER A 12 29.91 -17.20 23.84
CA SER A 12 29.00 -16.07 23.76
C SER A 12 29.66 -14.96 22.95
N LEU A 13 29.09 -14.63 21.79
CA LEU A 13 29.56 -13.56 20.90
C LEU A 13 29.70 -12.27 21.73
N LYS A 14 30.93 -11.94 22.14
CA LYS A 14 31.21 -10.72 22.91
C LYS A 14 31.21 -9.56 21.94
N LEU A 15 30.11 -8.83 21.90
CA LEU A 15 30.02 -7.59 21.14
C LEU A 15 30.98 -6.55 21.77
N PRO A 16 31.71 -5.78 20.94
CA PRO A 16 32.58 -4.74 21.46
C PRO A 16 31.75 -3.69 22.19
N GLY A 17 32.21 -3.29 23.38
CA GLY A 17 31.65 -2.15 24.09
C GLY A 17 31.98 -0.87 23.33
N VAL A 18 30.97 -0.20 22.76
CA VAL A 18 31.14 1.06 22.05
C VAL A 18 30.62 2.19 22.93
N THR A 19 31.42 3.23 23.10
CA THR A 19 30.98 4.49 23.71
C THR A 19 30.54 5.44 22.60
N ALA A 20 29.34 6.01 22.72
CA ALA A 20 28.84 6.95 21.72
C ALA A 20 29.75 8.18 21.63
N PRO A 21 30.16 8.61 20.42
CA PRO A 21 30.93 9.83 20.26
C PRO A 21 30.07 11.05 20.62
N SER A 22 30.73 12.17 20.91
CA SER A 22 30.04 13.44 21.16
C SER A 22 29.23 13.87 19.93
N LEU A 23 28.00 14.33 20.15
CA LEU A 23 27.15 14.93 19.11
C LEU A 23 27.39 16.44 18.95
N ALA A 24 28.34 17.01 19.69
CA ALA A 24 28.67 18.43 19.60
C ALA A 24 29.14 18.76 18.17
N GLY A 25 28.47 19.71 17.52
CA GLY A 25 28.74 20.10 16.14
C GLY A 25 27.99 19.28 15.08
N LEU A 26 27.23 18.25 15.46
CA LEU A 26 26.32 17.58 14.55
C LEU A 26 25.10 18.49 14.31
N SER A 27 24.95 18.96 13.07
CA SER A 27 23.76 19.70 12.64
C SER A 27 23.00 18.87 11.62
N VAL A 28 21.69 18.82 11.79
CA VAL A 28 20.78 18.15 10.85
C VAL A 28 19.83 19.21 10.32
N ARG A 29 19.73 19.31 9.00
CA ARG A 29 18.70 20.14 8.37
C ARG A 29 17.40 19.35 8.41
N VAL A 30 16.45 19.82 9.21
CA VAL A 30 15.08 19.32 9.17
C VAL A 30 14.41 19.94 7.94
N PRO A 31 13.95 19.14 6.96
CA PRO A 31 13.19 19.68 5.85
C PRO A 31 11.89 20.28 6.39
N THR A 32 11.54 21.47 5.91
CA THR A 32 10.20 22.01 6.16
C THR A 32 9.19 21.08 5.49
N PRO A 33 8.13 20.64 6.18
CA PRO A 33 7.05 19.90 5.55
C PRO A 33 6.42 20.72 4.43
N ASP A 34 5.91 20.04 3.41
CA ASP A 34 5.11 20.70 2.39
C ASP A 34 3.85 21.34 3.02
N ASP A 35 3.40 22.44 2.43
CA ASP A 35 2.17 23.09 2.87
C ASP A 35 0.97 22.18 2.61
N LEU A 36 0.01 22.20 3.54
CA LEU A 36 -1.22 21.44 3.42
C LEU A 36 -2.06 22.00 2.26
N THR A 37 -2.36 21.16 1.28
CA THR A 37 -3.21 21.55 0.14
C THR A 37 -4.69 21.37 0.44
N GLU A 38 -5.55 21.95 -0.41
CA GLU A 38 -7.00 21.72 -0.34
C GLU A 38 -7.32 20.25 -0.62
N GLU A 39 -6.63 19.66 -1.60
CA GLU A 39 -6.76 18.26 -1.97
C GLU A 39 -6.41 17.32 -0.81
N ASP A 40 -5.38 17.65 -0.02
CA ASP A 40 -5.03 16.90 1.18
C ASP A 40 -6.14 16.91 2.23
N LEU A 41 -6.77 18.07 2.43
CA LEU A 41 -7.88 18.23 3.36
C LEU A 41 -9.10 17.42 2.90
N LEU A 42 -9.45 17.50 1.62
CA LEU A 42 -10.59 16.77 1.04
C LEU A 42 -10.37 15.25 1.12
N ARG A 43 -9.18 14.78 0.74
CA ARG A 43 -8.79 13.38 0.85
C ARG A 43 -8.86 12.89 2.31
N GLY A 44 -8.23 13.62 3.23
CA GLY A 44 -8.22 13.24 4.64
C GLY A 44 -9.60 13.27 5.28
N PHE A 45 -10.47 14.21 4.88
CA PHE A 45 -11.86 14.23 5.31
C PHE A 45 -12.63 13.01 4.78
N HIS A 46 -12.48 12.70 3.50
CA HIS A 46 -13.13 11.56 2.86
C HIS A 46 -12.76 10.23 3.53
N GLU A 47 -11.46 9.99 3.75
CA GLU A 47 -10.95 8.80 4.42
C GLU A 47 -11.53 8.65 5.85
N LYS A 48 -11.52 9.74 6.62
CA LYS A 48 -12.09 9.74 7.98
C LYS A 48 -13.59 9.47 7.99
N ARG A 49 -14.33 10.04 7.03
CA ARG A 49 -15.77 9.82 6.90
C ARG A 49 -16.09 8.37 6.58
N ARG A 50 -15.36 7.75 5.64
CA ARG A 50 -15.56 6.33 5.28
C ARG A 50 -15.27 5.40 6.46
N ALA A 51 -14.23 5.68 7.25
CA ALA A 51 -13.86 4.85 8.40
C ALA A 51 -14.96 4.71 9.47
N VAL A 52 -15.91 5.65 9.52
CA VAL A 52 -17.05 5.63 10.47
C VAL A 52 -18.40 5.43 9.78
N ALA A 53 -18.43 5.30 8.45
CA ALA A 53 -19.66 5.14 7.70
C ALA A 53 -20.25 3.75 7.91
N THR A 54 -21.59 3.67 7.89
CA THR A 54 -22.29 2.37 7.92
C THR A 54 -22.10 1.67 6.58
N GLN A 55 -21.59 0.44 6.61
CA GLN A 55 -21.43 -0.41 5.43
C GLN A 55 -22.52 -1.49 5.38
N ARG A 56 -22.88 -1.89 4.16
CA ARG A 56 -23.80 -2.99 3.88
C ARG A 56 -23.27 -3.76 2.68
N GLU A 57 -23.30 -5.08 2.74
CA GLU A 57 -23.06 -5.90 1.55
C GLU A 57 -24.16 -5.70 0.51
N ARG A 58 -23.76 -5.50 -0.74
CA ARG A 58 -24.67 -5.47 -1.89
C ARG A 58 -25.26 -6.87 -2.09
N LEU A 59 -26.53 -6.94 -2.48
CA LEU A 59 -27.19 -8.21 -2.83
C LEU A 59 -26.84 -8.64 -4.26
N PRO A 60 -26.92 -9.95 -4.59
CA PRO A 60 -26.74 -10.41 -5.97
C PRO A 60 -27.70 -9.70 -6.93
N GLY A 61 -27.16 -9.14 -8.01
CA GLY A 61 -27.93 -8.42 -9.03
C GLY A 61 -28.17 -6.94 -8.72
N GLU A 62 -27.74 -6.43 -7.56
CA GLU A 62 -27.66 -4.98 -7.36
C GLU A 62 -26.50 -4.42 -8.21
N PRO A 63 -26.70 -3.29 -8.90
CA PRO A 63 -25.64 -2.68 -9.69
C PRO A 63 -24.53 -2.15 -8.77
N LEU A 64 -23.29 -2.27 -9.23
CA LEU A 64 -22.14 -1.61 -8.61
C LEU A 64 -22.19 -0.10 -8.89
N GLU A 65 -21.81 0.69 -7.89
CA GLU A 65 -21.77 2.14 -7.98
C GLU A 65 -20.42 2.69 -7.50
N LEU A 66 -20.09 3.90 -7.96
CA LEU A 66 -18.94 4.61 -7.42
C LEU A 66 -19.12 4.84 -5.90
N GLY A 67 -18.05 4.60 -5.15
CA GLY A 67 -18.04 4.62 -3.70
C GLY A 67 -18.27 3.26 -3.04
N ASP A 68 -18.65 2.21 -3.79
CA ASP A 68 -18.71 0.86 -3.23
C ASP A 68 -17.32 0.32 -2.87
N ASP A 69 -17.23 -0.42 -1.76
CA ASP A 69 -16.03 -1.21 -1.44
C ASP A 69 -16.12 -2.56 -2.16
N VAL A 70 -15.12 -2.88 -2.98
CA VAL A 70 -15.08 -4.11 -3.77
C VAL A 70 -13.80 -4.89 -3.50
N GLN A 71 -13.89 -6.21 -3.65
CA GLN A 71 -12.73 -7.10 -3.67
C GLN A 71 -12.47 -7.59 -5.09
N LEU A 72 -11.28 -7.31 -5.61
CA LEU A 72 -10.92 -7.54 -7.00
C LEU A 72 -9.70 -8.46 -7.12
N ASN A 73 -9.73 -9.29 -8.15
CA ASN A 73 -8.55 -9.94 -8.70
C ASN A 73 -8.23 -9.25 -10.02
N VAL A 74 -7.04 -8.67 -10.14
CA VAL A 74 -6.65 -7.82 -11.27
C VAL A 74 -5.38 -8.34 -11.91
N VAL A 75 -5.34 -8.33 -13.24
CA VAL A 75 -4.18 -8.71 -14.05
C VAL A 75 -4.04 -7.71 -15.19
N GLY A 76 -2.86 -7.09 -15.34
CA GLY A 76 -2.61 -6.06 -16.35
C GLY A 76 -1.93 -6.62 -17.60
N TYR A 77 -2.44 -6.26 -18.77
CA TYR A 77 -1.84 -6.57 -20.06
C TYR A 77 -1.54 -5.29 -20.84
N CYS A 78 -0.46 -5.29 -21.61
CA CYS A 78 -0.10 -4.25 -22.58
C CYS A 78 0.31 -4.95 -23.88
N ASP A 79 -0.37 -4.64 -25.00
CA ASP A 79 -0.15 -5.28 -26.31
C ASP A 79 -0.17 -6.81 -26.26
N GLY A 80 -1.12 -7.37 -25.51
CA GLY A 80 -1.27 -8.82 -25.31
C GLY A 80 -0.19 -9.46 -24.43
N LYS A 81 0.74 -8.69 -23.87
CA LYS A 81 1.77 -9.16 -22.94
C LYS A 81 1.41 -8.81 -21.51
N LEU A 82 1.63 -9.76 -20.60
CA LEU A 82 1.45 -9.53 -19.18
C LEU A 82 2.45 -8.47 -18.70
N ILE A 83 1.95 -7.44 -18.01
CA ILE A 83 2.80 -6.45 -17.35
C ILE A 83 3.40 -7.10 -16.10
N PRO A 84 4.74 -7.12 -15.93
CA PRO A 84 5.37 -7.68 -14.74
C PRO A 84 4.84 -7.04 -13.46
N PHE A 85 4.59 -7.87 -12.44
CA PHE A 85 4.07 -7.45 -11.13
C PHE A 85 2.69 -6.77 -11.14
N SER A 86 1.93 -6.84 -12.24
CA SER A 86 0.58 -6.29 -12.32
C SER A 86 -0.50 -7.15 -11.65
N ALA A 87 -0.24 -8.45 -11.47
CA ALA A 87 -1.20 -9.34 -10.84
C ALA A 87 -1.43 -8.98 -9.36
N ARG A 88 -2.70 -8.85 -8.98
CA ARG A 88 -3.17 -8.62 -7.61
C ARG A 88 -4.34 -9.56 -7.34
N PHE A 89 -4.30 -10.26 -6.22
CA PHE A 89 -5.37 -11.15 -5.79
C PHE A 89 -5.95 -10.65 -4.48
N GLY A 90 -7.28 -10.64 -4.36
CA GLY A 90 -8.01 -10.23 -3.17
C GLY A 90 -7.82 -8.76 -2.80
N MET A 91 -7.52 -7.90 -3.77
CA MET A 91 -7.34 -6.46 -3.54
C MET A 91 -8.67 -5.83 -3.16
N THR A 92 -8.77 -5.32 -1.93
CA THR A 92 -9.92 -4.52 -1.50
C THR A 92 -9.68 -3.05 -1.85
N THR A 93 -10.62 -2.43 -2.52
CA THR A 93 -10.54 -1.02 -2.91
C THR A 93 -11.91 -0.39 -3.02
N GLU A 94 -11.97 0.92 -2.82
CA GLU A 94 -13.15 1.71 -3.13
C GLU A 94 -13.22 1.92 -4.65
N LEU A 95 -14.42 1.81 -5.22
CA LEU A 95 -14.70 2.26 -6.58
C LEU A 95 -14.70 3.79 -6.65
N ALA A 96 -13.52 4.39 -6.56
CA ALA A 96 -13.27 5.81 -6.75
C ALA A 96 -12.23 6.02 -7.86
N PRO A 97 -12.23 7.17 -8.56
CA PRO A 97 -11.25 7.46 -9.60
C PRO A 97 -9.81 7.30 -9.08
N ILE A 98 -9.02 6.50 -9.79
CA ILE A 98 -7.60 6.30 -9.48
C ILE A 98 -6.78 7.14 -10.46
N GLU A 99 -6.06 8.14 -9.97
CA GLU A 99 -5.25 9.03 -10.83
C GLU A 99 -4.27 8.26 -11.73
N ALA A 100 -3.67 7.20 -11.19
CA ALA A 100 -2.72 6.36 -11.93
C ALA A 100 -3.39 5.44 -12.97
N LEU A 101 -4.71 5.20 -12.87
CA LEU A 101 -5.48 4.32 -13.74
C LEU A 101 -6.85 4.93 -14.07
N PRO A 102 -6.90 6.04 -14.84
CA PRO A 102 -8.17 6.70 -15.16
C PRO A 102 -9.12 5.76 -15.92
N GLY A 103 -10.39 5.73 -15.53
CA GLY A 103 -11.41 4.90 -16.17
C GLY A 103 -11.47 3.46 -15.65
N PHE A 104 -10.53 3.03 -14.81
CA PHE A 104 -10.54 1.66 -14.29
C PHE A 104 -11.75 1.39 -13.39
N CYS A 105 -11.97 2.22 -12.37
CA CYS A 105 -13.08 2.03 -11.42
C CYS A 105 -14.44 2.30 -12.08
N GLU A 106 -14.50 3.25 -13.00
CA GLU A 106 -15.69 3.57 -13.79
C GLU A 106 -16.09 2.38 -14.66
N GLY A 107 -15.13 1.77 -15.36
CA GLY A 107 -15.37 0.57 -16.15
C GLY A 107 -15.82 -0.62 -15.32
N VAL A 108 -15.28 -0.79 -14.10
CA VAL A 108 -15.73 -1.83 -13.17
C VAL A 108 -17.17 -1.58 -12.71
N ALA A 109 -17.52 -0.34 -12.37
CA ALA A 109 -18.89 0.02 -11.98
C ALA A 109 -19.89 -0.19 -13.14
N GLU A 110 -19.50 0.10 -14.37
CA GLU A 110 -20.34 -0.12 -15.56
C GLU A 110 -20.49 -1.60 -15.93
N GLY A 111 -19.41 -2.38 -15.80
CA GLY A 111 -19.36 -3.80 -16.17
C GLY A 111 -19.99 -4.74 -15.14
N GLY A 112 -20.33 -4.26 -13.93
CA GLY A 112 -21.05 -5.01 -12.91
C GLY A 112 -22.57 -5.16 -13.14
N LYS A 113 -23.04 -4.92 -14.38
CA LYS A 113 -24.45 -4.99 -14.79
C LYS A 113 -24.78 -6.32 -15.47
#